data_AF-A0A7Z9WV32-F1
#
_entry.id   AF-A0A7Z9WV32-F1
#
_cell.length_a   1.000
_cell.length_b   1.000
_cell.length_c   1.000
_cell.angle_alpha   90.00
_cell.angle_beta   90.00
_cell.angle_gamma   90.00
#
_symmetry.space_group_name_H-M   'P 1'
#
loop_
_entity.id
_entity.type
_entity.pdbx_description
1 polymer ?
#
loop_
_entity_poly.entity_id
_entity_poly.type
_entity_poly.pdbx_seq_one_letter_code
_entity_poly.pdbx_strand_id
1 'polypeptide(L)'
;MLLPAIALLIGLVLLVKSADIFIEGAASTAIHLNVSTLIIGVLVLGFGTSMPEVIVSILAALDHAPELAVGNAIGSNIANVGLVLGATALLTPV
;
A
#
# COMPACT_ATOMS: atom_id res chain seq x y z
N MET A 1 7.43 3.60 -25.91
CA MET A 1 6.10 3.80 -25.27
C MET A 1 5.52 2.49 -24.74
N LEU A 2 5.43 1.43 -25.57
CA LEU A 2 4.94 0.11 -25.13
C LEU A 2 5.79 -0.57 -24.04
N LEU A 3 7.12 -0.58 -24.19
CA LEU A 3 8.01 -1.24 -23.24
C LEU A 3 7.95 -0.62 -21.82
N PRO A 4 8.02 0.72 -21.65
CA PRO A 4 7.80 1.35 -20.34
C PRO A 4 6.42 1.05 -19.73
N ALA A 5 5.36 1.04 -20.54
CA ALA A 5 4.00 0.74 -20.05
C ALA A 5 3.88 -0.70 -19.54
N ILE A 6 4.48 -1.66 -20.25
CA ILE A 6 4.52 -3.07 -19.81
C ILE A 6 5.35 -3.21 -18.52
N ALA A 7 6.51 -2.57 -18.46
CA ALA A 7 7.36 -2.59 -17.27
C ALA A 7 6.63 -1.98 -16.06
N LEU A 8 5.90 -0.88 -16.25
CA LEU A 8 5.08 -0.25 -15.22
C LEU A 8 4.00 -1.22 -14.71
N LEU A 9 3.23 -1.83 -15.60
CA LEU A 9 2.17 -2.77 -15.22
C LEU A 9 2.71 -3.98 -14.45
N ILE A 10 3.79 -4.59 -14.95
CA ILE A 10 4.43 -5.73 -14.28
C ILE A 10 4.97 -5.29 -12.91
N GLY A 11 5.66 -4.16 -12.84
CA GLY A 11 6.18 -3.60 -11.59
C GLY A 11 5.08 -3.35 -10.56
N LEU A 12 3.94 -2.80 -10.98
CA LEU A 12 2.78 -2.55 -10.12
C LEU A 12 2.21 -3.85 -9.56
N VAL A 13 2.02 -4.87 -10.42
CA VAL A 13 1.50 -6.18 -10.00
C VAL A 13 2.46 -6.85 -9.01
N LEU A 14 3.76 -6.81 -9.30
CA LEU A 14 4.77 -7.37 -8.40
C LEU A 14 4.78 -6.64 -7.06
N LEU A 15 4.72 -5.31 -7.06
CA LEU A 15 4.71 -4.51 -5.85
C LEU A 15 3.51 -4.84 -4.94
N VAL A 16 2.30 -4.91 -5.51
CA VAL A 16 1.08 -5.28 -4.77
C VAL A 16 1.21 -6.69 -4.21
N LYS A 17 1.63 -7.66 -5.03
CA LYS A 17 1.81 -9.05 -4.59
C LYS A 17 2.86 -9.17 -3.47
N SER A 18 3.95 -8.41 -3.56
CA SER A 18 4.99 -8.39 -2.53
C SER A 18 4.48 -7.81 -1.22
N ALA A 19 3.59 -6.81 -1.26
CA ALA A 19 2.96 -6.28 -0.06
C ALA A 19 2.05 -7.32 0.61
N ASP A 20 1.23 -8.05 -0.15
CA ASP A 20 0.40 -9.13 0.41
C ASP A 20 1.24 -10.19 1.13
N ILE A 21 2.32 -10.66 0.48
CA ILE A 21 3.24 -11.65 1.06
C ILE A 21 3.92 -11.09 2.32
N PHE A 22 4.30 -9.81 2.31
CA PHE A 22 4.90 -9.14 3.46
C PHE A 22 3.92 -9.05 4.65
N ILE A 23 2.67 -8.69 4.39
CA ILE A 23 1.59 -8.60 5.39
C ILE A 23 1.33 -9.98 6.01
N GLU A 24 1.16 -11.01 5.20
CA GLU A 24 0.95 -12.39 5.68
C GLU A 24 2.14 -12.88 6.51
N GLY A 25 3.36 -12.63 6.04
CA GLY A 25 4.59 -12.96 6.77
C GLY A 25 4.67 -12.25 8.11
N ALA A 26 4.44 -10.93 8.14
CA ALA A 26 4.46 -10.13 9.36
C ALA A 26 3.39 -10.59 10.37
N ALA A 27 2.17 -10.89 9.90
CA ALA A 27 1.10 -11.42 10.74
C ALA A 27 1.47 -12.79 11.33
N SER A 28 1.99 -13.71 10.51
CA SER A 28 2.43 -15.03 10.95
C SER A 28 3.55 -14.95 11.98
N THR A 29 4.55 -14.09 11.77
CA THR A 29 5.62 -13.86 12.75
C THR A 29 5.07 -13.30 14.06
N ALA A 30 4.17 -12.32 14.00
CA ALA A 30 3.56 -11.73 15.20
C ALA A 30 2.75 -12.75 16.03
N ILE A 31 2.04 -13.68 15.37
CA ILE A 31 1.33 -14.78 16.03
C ILE A 31 2.32 -15.68 16.79
N HIS A 32 3.43 -16.07 16.14
CA HIS A 32 4.46 -16.90 16.79
C HIS A 32 5.10 -16.21 18.00
N LEU A 33 5.12 -14.87 18.02
CA LEU A 33 5.62 -14.06 19.13
C LEU A 33 4.56 -13.75 20.21
N ASN A 34 3.37 -14.39 20.16
CA ASN A 34 2.25 -14.15 21.08
C ASN A 34 1.76 -12.68 21.11
N VAL A 35 1.88 -11.96 19.99
CA VAL A 35 1.32 -10.62 19.85
C VAL A 35 -0.20 -10.72 19.67
N SER A 36 -0.95 -9.82 20.33
CA SER A 36 -2.41 -9.84 20.23
C SER A 36 -2.90 -9.61 18.79
N THR A 37 -3.97 -10.29 18.41
CA THR A 37 -4.59 -10.17 17.08
C THR A 37 -5.06 -8.74 16.79
N LEU A 38 -5.39 -7.97 17.83
CA LEU A 38 -5.72 -6.55 17.72
C LEU A 38 -4.53 -5.74 17.21
N ILE A 39 -3.33 -5.95 17.79
CA ILE A 39 -2.11 -5.27 17.38
C ILE A 39 -1.72 -5.68 15.96
N ILE A 40 -1.91 -6.95 15.60
CA ILE A 40 -1.72 -7.44 14.22
C ILE A 40 -2.69 -6.72 13.28
N GLY A 41 -3.97 -6.62 13.62
CA GLY A 41 -4.94 -5.91 12.79
C GLY A 41 -4.59 -4.43 12.61
N VAL A 42 -4.24 -3.73 13.69
CA VAL A 42 -3.91 -2.29 13.62
C VAL A 42 -2.60 -2.03 12.87
N LEU A 43 -1.56 -2.82 13.12
CA LEU A 43 -0.24 -2.60 12.49
C LEU A 43 -0.17 -3.22 11.09
N VAL A 44 -0.55 -4.47 10.94
CA VAL A 44 -0.32 -5.23 9.70
C VAL A 44 -1.34 -4.87 8.63
N LEU A 45 -2.63 -4.65 8.97
CA LEU A 45 -3.59 -4.15 7.97
C LEU A 45 -3.48 -2.63 7.79
N GLY A 46 -3.27 -1.88 8.89
CA GLY A 46 -3.18 -0.43 8.85
C GLY A 46 -1.93 0.10 8.13
N PHE A 47 -0.74 -0.37 8.50
CA PHE A 47 0.50 0.02 7.81
C PHE A 47 0.76 -0.80 6.55
N GLY A 48 0.43 -2.09 6.57
CA GLY A 48 0.80 -3.01 5.49
C GLY A 48 0.21 -2.61 4.14
N THR A 49 -1.04 -2.18 4.12
CA THR A 49 -1.71 -1.71 2.89
C THR A 49 -1.09 -0.46 2.29
N SER A 50 -0.38 0.34 3.09
CA SER A 50 0.33 1.55 2.66
C SER A 50 1.83 1.32 2.41
N MET A 51 2.32 0.08 2.54
CA MET A 51 3.73 -0.25 2.27
C MET A 51 4.16 -0.01 0.82
N PRO A 52 3.37 -0.38 -0.20
CA PRO A 52 3.68 -0.04 -1.60
C PRO A 52 3.95 1.45 -1.79
N GLU A 53 3.10 2.31 -1.22
CA GLU A 53 3.14 3.75 -1.35
C GLU A 53 4.37 4.31 -0.67
N VAL A 54 4.69 3.84 0.54
CA VAL A 54 5.90 4.24 1.25
C VAL A 54 7.14 3.88 0.44
N ILE A 55 7.21 2.65 -0.10
CA ILE A 55 8.33 2.21 -0.94
C ILE A 55 8.46 3.06 -2.20
N VAL A 56 7.35 3.30 -2.92
CA VAL A 56 7.34 4.13 -4.13
C VAL A 56 7.76 5.57 -3.83
N SER A 57 7.24 6.17 -2.75
CA SER A 57 7.63 7.52 -2.34
C SER A 57 9.11 7.61 -1.95
N ILE A 58 9.64 6.61 -1.25
CA ILE A 58 11.08 6.56 -0.92
C ILE A 58 11.91 6.45 -2.20
N LEU A 59 11.59 5.52 -3.09
CA LEU A 59 12.32 5.33 -4.34
C LEU A 59 12.28 6.59 -5.22
N ALA A 60 11.12 7.24 -5.33
CA ALA A 60 10.98 8.49 -6.08
C ALA A 60 11.80 9.64 -5.46
N ALA A 61 11.83 9.75 -4.13
CA ALA A 61 12.67 10.74 -3.46
C ALA A 61 14.17 10.49 -3.67
N LEU A 62 14.59 9.22 -3.68
CA LEU A 62 15.97 8.81 -3.95
C LEU A 62 16.37 9.03 -5.42
N ASP A 63 15.43 8.89 -6.36
CA ASP A 63 15.63 9.12 -7.79
C ASP A 63 15.49 10.61 -8.20
N HIS A 64 15.71 11.53 -7.24
CA HIS A 64 15.63 12.98 -7.44
C HIS A 64 14.27 13.49 -7.97
N ALA A 65 13.18 12.76 -7.71
CA ALA A 65 11.82 13.12 -8.09
C ALA A 65 10.89 13.32 -6.86
N PRO A 66 11.17 14.29 -5.97
CA PRO A 66 10.41 14.49 -4.73
C PRO A 66 8.95 14.88 -4.98
N GLU A 67 8.64 15.53 -6.10
CA GLU A 67 7.26 15.86 -6.48
C GLU A 67 6.43 14.59 -6.72
N LEU A 68 7.02 13.54 -7.28
CA LEU A 68 6.35 12.24 -7.44
C LEU A 68 6.13 11.57 -6.08
N ALA A 69 7.10 11.67 -5.16
CA ALA A 69 6.97 11.12 -3.81
C ALA A 69 5.81 11.77 -3.03
N VAL A 70 5.70 13.10 -3.11
CA VAL A 70 4.61 13.87 -2.50
C VAL A 70 3.29 13.60 -3.21
N GLY A 71 3.30 13.57 -4.55
CA GLY A 71 2.13 13.26 -5.36
C GLY A 71 1.56 11.88 -5.05
N ASN A 72 2.42 10.89 -4.88
CA ASN A 72 2.02 9.55 -4.44
C ASN A 72 1.38 9.59 -3.04
N ALA A 73 2.03 10.21 -2.06
CA ALA A 73 1.52 10.26 -0.68
C ALA A 73 0.15 10.98 -0.57
N ILE A 74 0.00 12.13 -1.23
CA ILE A 74 -1.25 12.90 -1.19
C ILE A 74 -2.32 12.23 -2.06
N GLY A 75 -1.94 11.79 -3.27
CA GLY A 75 -2.85 11.15 -4.22
C GLY A 75 -3.49 9.88 -3.66
N SER A 76 -2.70 9.02 -3.00
CA SER A 76 -3.21 7.80 -2.37
C SER A 76 -4.22 8.09 -1.26
N ASN A 77 -3.99 9.12 -0.43
CA ASN A 77 -4.96 9.51 0.59
C ASN A 77 -6.27 10.04 -0.01
N ILE A 78 -6.17 10.84 -1.08
CA ILE A 78 -7.36 11.32 -1.81
C ILE A 78 -8.13 10.15 -2.41
N ALA A 79 -7.44 9.18 -3.03
CA ALA A 79 -8.07 7.99 -3.58
C ALA A 79 -8.73 7.13 -2.48
N ASN A 80 -8.05 6.93 -1.34
CA ASN A 80 -8.60 6.17 -0.23
C ASN A 80 -9.88 6.79 0.35
N VAL A 81 -9.94 8.12 0.49
CA VAL A 81 -11.13 8.79 1.00
C VAL A 81 -12.20 8.93 -0.09
N GLY A 82 -11.84 9.45 -1.26
CA GLY A 82 -12.78 9.78 -2.31
C GLY A 82 -13.34 8.55 -3.03
N LEU A 83 -12.46 7.61 -3.39
CA LEU A 83 -12.83 6.42 -4.15
C LEU A 83 -13.17 5.25 -3.21
N VAL A 84 -12.26 4.84 -2.33
CA VAL A 84 -12.45 3.61 -1.53
C VAL A 84 -13.54 3.81 -0.47
N LEU A 85 -13.39 4.81 0.39
CA LEU A 85 -14.38 5.11 1.43
C LEU A 85 -15.70 5.61 0.81
N GLY A 86 -15.63 6.46 -0.21
CA GLY A 86 -16.82 6.91 -0.95
C GLY A 86 -17.62 5.74 -1.55
N ALA A 87 -16.97 4.80 -2.24
CA ALA A 87 -17.64 3.64 -2.82
C ALA A 87 -18.19 2.68 -1.75
N THR A 88 -17.43 2.42 -0.69
CA THR A 88 -17.91 1.55 0.41
C THR A 88 -19.12 2.15 1.14
N ALA A 89 -19.15 3.47 1.36
CA ALA A 89 -20.29 4.16 1.95
C ALA A 89 -21.55 4.12 1.07
N LEU A 90 -21.40 4.10 -0.26
CA LEU A 90 -22.52 3.95 -1.20
C LEU A 90 -23.08 2.52 -1.25
N LEU A 91 -22.21 1.51 -1.16
CA LEU A 91 -22.60 0.10 -1.26
C LEU A 91 -23.18 -0.45 0.05
N THR A 92 -22.56 -0.10 1.16
CA THR A 92 -22.94 -0.52 2.50
C THR A 92 -22.87 0.71 3.40
N PRO A 93 -23.94 1.52 3.42
CA PRO A 93 -24.05 2.62 4.37
C PRO A 93 -23.95 2.02 5.78
N VAL A 94 -22.89 2.41 6.49
CA VAL A 94 -22.66 2.05 7.90
C VAL A 94 -23.69 2.71 8.82
#